data_AF-A0A7W1KKS5-F1
#
_entry.id   AF-A0A7W1KKS5-F1
#
_cell.length_a   1.000
_cell.length_b   1.000
_cell.length_c   1.000
_cell.angle_alpha   90.00
_cell.angle_beta   90.00
_cell.angle_gamma   90.00
#
_symmetry.space_group_name_H-M   'P 1'
#
loop_
_entity.id
_entity.type
_entity.pdbx_description
1 polymer ?
#
loop_
_entity_poly.entity_id
_entity_poly.type
_entity_poly.pdbx_seq_one_letter_code
_entity_poly.pdbx_strand_id
1 'polypeptide(L)'
;MELGGAEVVLSAAPLKRLEIVAPSPTGEPRWRKGAPPIPGPGLTIESPGHALGDELLALQTLDEVAERIRTTYCCGLCPNRTTAVPGDGNPSARLVLVGEGPGANEDAQGKPFVGQAGNLLNGILEAIEVPRESVYITNIVKCRPPQNRKPLPDEIAACIPYLHRQLEIIQPKVILALGSTAAEAMLGVRKSLGELRNKVHTYNGIPLVVTYHPAALLRNPNWKKPTWDDVRIVRQLLDR
;
A
#
# COMPACT_ATOMS: atom_id res chain seq x y z
N MET A 1 28.40 24.27 -64.14
CA MET A 1 27.08 24.77 -63.70
C MET A 1 26.08 24.15 -64.66
N GLU A 2 25.23 23.21 -64.33
CA GLU A 2 24.73 22.68 -63.05
C GLU A 2 24.49 21.16 -63.21
N LEU A 3 24.72 20.41 -62.13
CA LEU A 3 24.36 18.99 -62.01
C LEU A 3 23.20 18.87 -61.02
N GLY A 4 22.16 18.13 -61.42
CA GLY A 4 21.43 17.20 -60.55
C GLY A 4 20.49 17.77 -59.49
N GLY A 5 19.20 17.59 -59.70
CA GLY A 5 18.18 17.66 -58.65
C GLY A 5 17.03 16.71 -58.95
N ALA A 6 17.22 15.41 -58.68
CA ALA A 6 16.12 14.44 -58.66
C ALA A 6 15.52 14.44 -57.25
N GLU A 7 14.27 14.87 -57.14
CA GLU A 7 13.51 14.92 -55.89
C GLU A 7 13.05 13.49 -55.53
N VAL A 8 13.63 12.93 -54.46
CA VAL A 8 13.28 11.61 -53.94
C VAL A 8 12.11 11.75 -52.97
N VAL A 9 10.93 11.30 -53.39
CA VAL A 9 9.74 11.21 -52.53
C VAL A 9 9.92 10.01 -51.58
N LEU A 10 10.26 10.28 -50.32
CA LEU A 10 10.31 9.26 -49.27
C LEU A 10 8.89 8.97 -48.74
N SER A 11 8.29 7.89 -49.24
CA SER A 11 7.09 7.29 -48.65
C SER A 11 7.45 6.62 -47.32
N ALA A 12 7.03 7.19 -46.20
CA ALA A 12 7.18 6.59 -44.88
C ALA A 12 6.21 5.39 -44.71
N ALA A 13 6.75 4.18 -44.73
CA ALA A 13 6.00 2.99 -44.33
C ALA A 13 5.83 2.96 -42.79
N PRO A 14 4.65 2.54 -42.26
CA PRO A 14 4.44 2.50 -40.82
C PRO A 14 5.30 1.40 -40.16
N LEU A 15 6.05 1.78 -39.13
CA LEU A 15 6.78 0.85 -38.28
C LEU A 15 5.78 -0.08 -37.56
N LYS A 16 5.81 -1.37 -37.89
CA LYS A 16 5.10 -2.40 -37.11
C LYS A 16 5.67 -2.42 -35.70
N ARG A 17 4.83 -2.07 -34.72
CA ARG A 17 5.10 -2.30 -33.30
C ARG A 17 5.31 -3.80 -33.11
N LEU A 18 6.56 -4.21 -32.85
CA LEU A 18 6.88 -5.56 -32.39
C LEU A 18 6.23 -5.73 -31.01
N GLU A 19 5.14 -6.48 -30.96
CA GLU A 19 4.60 -6.99 -29.70
C GLU A 19 5.62 -7.95 -29.11
N ILE A 20 6.30 -7.52 -28.04
CA ILE A 20 7.09 -8.41 -27.21
C ILE A 20 6.10 -9.27 -26.43
N VAL A 21 5.72 -10.41 -27.00
CA VAL A 21 4.99 -11.45 -26.27
C VAL A 21 5.99 -12.06 -25.27
N ALA A 22 5.90 -11.62 -24.02
CA ALA A 22 6.64 -12.26 -22.93
C ALA A 22 6.26 -13.75 -22.91
N PRO A 23 7.24 -14.68 -22.83
CA PRO A 23 6.93 -16.10 -22.78
C PRO A 23 6.05 -16.39 -21.55
N SER A 24 4.86 -16.95 -21.80
CA SER A 24 3.98 -17.44 -20.74
C SER A 24 4.74 -18.47 -19.91
N PRO A 25 4.86 -18.32 -18.57
CA PRO A 25 5.50 -19.32 -17.74
C PRO A 25 4.76 -20.66 -17.93
N THR A 26 5.48 -21.67 -18.38
CA THR A 26 4.97 -23.04 -18.50
C THR A 26 4.89 -23.65 -17.10
N GLY A 27 3.83 -23.32 -16.37
CA GLY A 27 3.54 -23.87 -15.05
C GLY A 27 2.69 -22.93 -14.19
N GLU A 28 1.93 -23.49 -13.26
CA GLU A 28 1.23 -22.70 -12.24
C GLU A 28 2.26 -21.95 -11.37
N PRO A 29 2.11 -20.63 -11.14
CA PRO A 29 3.02 -19.87 -10.29
C PRO A 29 3.16 -20.49 -8.90
N ARG A 30 4.37 -20.44 -8.33
CA ARG A 30 4.68 -21.10 -7.05
C ARG A 30 3.76 -20.64 -5.93
N TRP A 31 3.36 -19.37 -5.93
CA TRP A 31 2.47 -18.82 -4.92
C TRP A 31 1.06 -19.43 -5.01
N ARG A 32 0.59 -19.82 -6.20
CA ARG A 32 -0.79 -20.27 -6.41
C ARG A 32 -1.01 -21.71 -5.95
N LYS A 33 0.02 -22.56 -6.03
CA LYS A 33 -0.05 -23.95 -5.61
C LYS A 33 -0.47 -24.06 -4.13
N GLY A 34 -1.63 -24.67 -3.88
CA GLY A 34 -2.19 -24.83 -2.53
C GLY A 34 -2.54 -23.50 -1.85
N ALA A 35 -2.84 -22.45 -2.63
CA ALA A 35 -3.41 -21.22 -2.10
C ALA A 35 -4.82 -21.49 -1.54
N PRO A 36 -5.18 -20.89 -0.40
CA PRO A 36 -6.56 -20.98 0.08
C PRO A 36 -7.50 -20.32 -0.94
N PRO A 37 -8.76 -20.77 -1.04
CA PRO A 37 -9.76 -20.03 -1.82
C PRO A 37 -9.92 -18.63 -1.25
N ILE A 38 -10.33 -17.68 -2.09
CA ILE A 38 -10.71 -16.34 -1.61
C ILE A 38 -11.86 -16.50 -0.61
N PRO A 39 -11.69 -16.05 0.65
CA PRO A 39 -12.73 -16.19 1.67
C PRO A 39 -14.01 -15.41 1.36
N GLY A 40 -15.06 -15.71 2.12
CA GLY A 40 -16.30 -14.95 2.08
C GLY A 40 -16.16 -13.50 2.58
N PRO A 41 -17.23 -12.71 2.44
CA PRO A 41 -17.23 -11.30 2.82
C PRO A 41 -16.97 -11.12 4.32
N GLY A 42 -16.18 -10.11 4.63
CA GLY A 42 -15.97 -9.59 5.98
C GLY A 42 -16.90 -8.42 6.29
N LEU A 43 -16.35 -7.43 6.99
CA LEU A 43 -17.01 -6.16 7.27
C LEU A 43 -16.96 -5.26 6.03
N THR A 44 -18.01 -4.48 5.80
CA THR A 44 -18.05 -3.40 4.81
C THR A 44 -18.05 -2.07 5.53
N ILE A 45 -17.10 -1.20 5.18
CA ILE A 45 -16.88 0.09 5.81
C ILE A 45 -16.92 1.16 4.74
N GLU A 46 -17.82 2.10 4.93
CA GLU A 46 -17.78 3.39 4.23
C GLU A 46 -17.15 4.38 5.20
N SER A 47 -15.95 4.85 4.85
CA SER A 47 -15.33 5.94 5.57
C SER A 47 -16.21 7.19 5.39
N PRO A 48 -16.37 8.01 6.43
CA PRO A 48 -17.01 9.31 6.26
C PRO A 48 -16.09 10.17 5.39
N GLY A 49 -16.29 10.13 4.06
CA GLY A 49 -15.57 10.95 3.09
C GLY A 49 -15.72 12.47 3.32
N HIS A 50 -16.56 12.85 4.29
CA HIS A 50 -16.94 14.22 4.62
C HIS A 50 -16.22 14.79 5.86
N ALA A 51 -15.29 14.06 6.48
CA ALA A 51 -14.44 14.61 7.56
C ALA A 51 -13.11 15.19 7.04
N LEU A 52 -12.92 15.21 5.73
CA LEU A 52 -11.81 15.91 5.09
C LEU A 52 -12.21 17.38 4.98
N GLY A 53 -11.52 18.27 5.70
CA GLY A 53 -11.70 19.70 5.45
C GLY A 53 -11.42 20.02 3.98
N ASP A 54 -12.09 21.03 3.43
CA ASP A 54 -12.02 21.40 2.00
C ASP A 54 -10.57 21.47 1.47
N GLU A 55 -9.63 21.86 2.33
CA GLU A 55 -8.20 21.91 2.00
C GLU A 55 -7.56 20.56 1.65
N LEU A 56 -7.98 19.45 2.28
CA LEU A 56 -7.42 18.13 1.96
C LEU A 56 -8.01 17.56 0.67
N LEU A 57 -9.30 17.84 0.42
CA LEU A 57 -9.98 17.46 -0.82
C LEU A 57 -9.40 18.19 -2.04
N ALA A 58 -8.86 19.39 -1.84
CA ALA A 58 -8.21 20.17 -2.89
C ALA A 58 -6.89 19.55 -3.39
N LEU A 59 -6.22 18.69 -2.62
CA LEU A 59 -4.94 18.09 -3.00
C LEU A 59 -5.18 17.02 -4.08
N GLN A 60 -4.66 17.18 -5.29
CA GLN A 60 -4.91 16.28 -6.42
C GLN A 60 -3.85 15.19 -6.59
N THR A 61 -2.68 15.34 -5.99
CA THR A 61 -1.54 14.44 -6.15
C THR A 61 -1.02 13.90 -4.82
N LEU A 62 -0.34 12.75 -4.86
CA LEU A 62 0.30 12.19 -3.66
C LEU A 62 1.44 13.08 -3.17
N ASP A 63 2.09 13.84 -4.05
CA ASP A 63 3.14 14.78 -3.67
C ASP A 63 2.58 15.96 -2.86
N GLU A 64 1.43 16.50 -3.24
CA GLU A 64 0.72 17.53 -2.47
C GLU A 64 0.27 17.00 -1.10
N VAL A 65 -0.25 15.77 -1.05
CA VAL A 65 -0.59 15.11 0.22
C VAL A 65 0.66 14.93 1.09
N ALA A 66 1.75 14.48 0.49
CA ALA A 66 3.02 14.28 1.19
C ALA A 66 3.58 15.60 1.73
N GLU A 67 3.47 16.67 0.97
CA GLU A 67 3.90 18.01 1.40
C GLU A 67 3.04 18.54 2.54
N ARG A 68 1.72 18.36 2.45
CA ARG A 68 0.82 18.71 3.54
C ARG A 68 1.15 17.95 4.82
N ILE A 69 1.44 16.66 4.73
CA ILE A 69 1.84 15.82 5.89
C ILE A 69 3.16 16.32 6.51
N ARG A 70 4.14 16.71 5.69
CA ARG A 70 5.44 17.20 6.17
C ARG A 70 5.34 18.54 6.89
N THR A 71 4.44 19.41 6.45
CA THR A 71 4.31 20.79 6.94
C THR A 71 3.24 20.96 8.04
N THR A 72 2.29 20.04 8.15
CA THR A 72 1.19 20.15 9.12
C THR A 72 1.53 19.54 10.49
N TYR A 73 1.02 20.19 11.55
CA TYR A 73 1.06 19.71 12.93
C TYR A 73 -0.35 19.36 13.39
N CYS A 74 -0.85 18.20 12.94
CA CYS A 74 -2.25 17.79 13.17
C CYS A 74 -2.48 17.06 14.51
N CYS A 75 -1.44 16.56 15.18
CA CYS A 75 -1.58 15.82 16.43
C CYS A 75 -0.30 15.88 17.29
N GLY A 76 -0.38 15.30 18.50
CA GLY A 76 0.72 15.28 19.48
C GLY A 76 1.99 14.53 19.04
N LEU A 77 1.95 13.77 17.93
CA LEU A 77 3.14 13.13 17.37
C LEU A 77 4.01 14.07 16.54
N CYS A 78 3.42 15.12 15.97
CA CYS A 78 4.10 16.00 15.02
C CYS A 78 5.33 16.70 15.61
N PRO A 79 5.33 17.21 16.85
CA PRO A 79 6.49 17.89 17.44
C PRO A 79 7.71 16.99 17.68
N ASN A 80 7.52 15.66 17.74
CA ASN A 80 8.58 14.71 18.13
C ASN A 80 9.18 13.94 16.95
N ARG A 81 8.71 14.17 15.72
CA ARG A 81 9.23 13.50 14.53
C ARG A 81 10.58 14.11 14.12
N THR A 82 11.49 13.28 13.61
CA THR A 82 12.62 13.78 12.82
C THR A 82 12.13 14.11 11.42
N THR A 83 11.45 13.15 10.79
CA THR A 83 10.89 13.29 9.44
C THR A 83 9.50 12.64 9.42
N ALA A 84 8.51 13.36 8.89
CA ALA A 84 7.23 12.72 8.60
C ALA A 84 7.40 11.65 7.51
N VAL A 85 6.56 10.62 7.55
CA VAL A 85 6.59 9.50 6.59
C VAL A 85 5.23 9.37 5.92
N PRO A 86 4.98 10.15 4.85
CA PRO A 86 3.70 10.16 4.13
C PRO A 86 3.31 8.80 3.55
N GLY A 87 4.28 8.10 2.97
CA GLY A 87 4.07 6.93 2.14
C GLY A 87 5.03 6.98 0.94
N ASP A 88 5.22 5.83 0.30
CA ASP A 88 6.18 5.70 -0.81
C ASP A 88 5.79 4.54 -1.74
N GLY A 89 5.92 4.76 -3.05
CA GLY A 89 5.66 3.77 -4.09
C GLY A 89 4.90 4.32 -5.30
N ASN A 90 4.30 3.42 -6.08
CA ASN A 90 3.64 3.77 -7.34
C ASN A 90 2.33 4.58 -7.08
N PRO A 91 2.17 5.78 -7.67
CA PRO A 91 0.95 6.58 -7.51
C PRO A 91 -0.30 5.93 -8.13
N SER A 92 -0.13 4.96 -9.02
CA SER A 92 -1.18 4.15 -9.65
C SER A 92 -1.11 2.69 -9.19
N ALA A 93 -0.66 2.47 -7.95
CA ALA A 93 -0.52 1.13 -7.38
C ALA A 93 -1.86 0.39 -7.32
N ARG A 94 -1.88 -0.85 -7.85
CA ARG A 94 -3.04 -1.75 -7.71
C ARG A 94 -3.16 -2.34 -6.30
N LEU A 95 -2.05 -2.36 -5.55
CA LEU A 95 -1.98 -2.81 -4.15
C LEU A 95 -1.46 -1.68 -3.27
N VAL A 96 -2.22 -1.35 -2.22
CA VAL A 96 -1.77 -0.47 -1.14
C VAL A 96 -1.57 -1.29 0.12
N LEU A 97 -0.40 -1.13 0.77
CA LEU A 97 -0.10 -1.71 2.07
C LEU A 97 -0.15 -0.64 3.16
N VAL A 98 -0.86 -0.92 4.25
CA VAL A 98 -1.09 0.03 5.34
C VAL A 98 -0.60 -0.56 6.66
N GLY A 99 0.46 0.01 7.23
CA GLY A 99 0.97 -0.33 8.56
C GLY A 99 0.46 0.57 9.68
N GLU A 100 1.01 0.39 10.88
CA GLU A 100 0.62 1.15 12.08
C GLU A 100 1.16 2.59 12.06
N GLY A 101 2.48 2.73 11.98
CA GLY A 101 3.19 4.01 12.09
C GLY A 101 4.69 3.83 11.83
N PRO A 102 5.45 4.93 11.67
CA PRO A 102 6.90 4.87 11.46
C PRO A 102 7.65 4.33 12.68
N GLY A 103 8.70 3.54 12.42
CA GLY A 103 9.72 3.21 13.41
C GLY A 103 10.89 4.19 13.38
N ALA A 104 11.98 3.87 14.08
CA ALA A 104 13.16 4.74 14.18
C ALA A 104 13.85 4.96 12.82
N ASN A 105 13.99 3.91 12.02
CA ASN A 105 14.66 4.00 10.72
C ASN A 105 13.79 4.78 9.72
N GLU A 106 12.47 4.57 9.77
CA GLU A 106 11.51 5.28 8.93
C GLU A 106 11.50 6.78 9.26
N ASP A 107 11.49 7.16 10.54
CA ASP A 107 11.55 8.55 11.00
C ASP A 107 12.85 9.25 10.59
N ALA A 108 13.97 8.53 10.60
CA ALA A 108 15.26 9.07 10.17
C ALA A 108 15.36 9.27 8.65
N GLN A 109 14.66 8.44 7.87
CA GLN A 109 14.78 8.42 6.40
C GLN A 109 13.58 9.05 5.66
N GLY A 110 12.47 9.31 6.35
CA GLY A 110 11.23 9.80 5.73
C GLY A 110 10.51 8.76 4.86
N LYS A 111 10.92 7.49 4.90
CA LYS A 111 10.39 6.40 4.04
C LYS A 111 9.78 5.27 4.87
N PRO A 112 8.65 4.70 4.45
CA PRO A 112 7.97 3.63 5.18
C PRO A 112 8.66 2.28 4.97
N PHE A 113 8.68 1.45 6.02
CA PHE A 113 9.17 0.07 5.97
C PHE A 113 10.60 -0.05 5.38
N VAL A 114 11.56 0.65 5.98
CA VAL A 114 12.99 0.61 5.62
C VAL A 114 13.85 -0.14 6.65
N GLY A 115 13.29 -0.47 7.83
CA GLY A 115 13.94 -1.33 8.82
C GLY A 115 13.80 -2.84 8.54
N GLN A 116 14.14 -3.66 9.54
CA GLN A 116 14.06 -5.14 9.44
C GLN A 116 12.65 -5.65 9.07
N ALA A 117 11.61 -5.00 9.60
CA ALA A 117 10.22 -5.31 9.25
C ALA A 117 9.94 -5.03 7.78
N GLY A 118 10.55 -3.98 7.21
CA GLY A 118 10.48 -3.66 5.80
C GLY A 118 11.20 -4.66 4.91
N ASN A 119 12.38 -5.10 5.31
CA ASN A 119 13.10 -6.16 4.59
C ASN A 119 12.29 -7.46 4.52
N LEU A 120 11.62 -7.84 5.62
CA LEU A 120 10.72 -8.98 5.61
C LEU A 120 9.50 -8.73 4.70
N LEU A 121 8.94 -7.52 4.70
CA LEU A 121 7.85 -7.16 3.81
C LEU A 121 8.23 -7.29 2.33
N ASN A 122 9.45 -6.88 1.96
CA ASN A 122 9.98 -7.05 0.62
C ASN A 122 10.02 -8.54 0.22
N GLY A 123 10.51 -9.41 1.10
CA GLY A 123 10.52 -10.86 0.84
C GLY A 123 9.12 -11.47 0.76
N ILE A 124 8.14 -10.93 1.49
CA ILE A 124 6.73 -11.34 1.37
C ILE A 124 6.16 -10.98 -0.01
N LEU A 125 6.41 -9.74 -0.47
CA LEU A 125 5.98 -9.26 -1.79
C LEU A 125 6.63 -10.07 -2.92
N GLU A 126 7.93 -10.32 -2.82
CA GLU A 126 8.67 -11.16 -3.75
C GLU A 126 8.08 -12.58 -3.83
N ALA A 127 7.74 -13.18 -2.68
CA ALA A 127 7.19 -14.54 -2.63
C ALA A 127 5.82 -14.68 -3.33
N ILE A 128 5.05 -13.60 -3.46
CA ILE A 128 3.80 -13.57 -4.22
C ILE A 128 3.96 -12.94 -5.62
N GLU A 129 5.20 -12.74 -6.07
CA GLU A 129 5.54 -12.17 -7.38
C GLU A 129 4.94 -10.76 -7.59
N VAL A 130 4.92 -9.95 -6.53
CA VAL A 130 4.50 -8.54 -6.59
C VAL A 130 5.74 -7.65 -6.40
N PRO A 131 6.19 -6.92 -7.44
CA PRO A 131 7.34 -6.04 -7.32
C PRO A 131 7.10 -4.90 -6.31
N ARG A 132 8.10 -4.56 -5.48
CA ARG A 132 7.98 -3.52 -4.44
C ARG A 132 7.71 -2.13 -5.02
N GLU A 133 8.21 -1.87 -6.21
CA GLU A 133 7.99 -0.65 -6.99
C GLU A 133 6.59 -0.56 -7.59
N SER A 134 5.85 -1.67 -7.67
CA SER A 134 4.48 -1.70 -8.21
C SER A 134 3.40 -1.36 -7.18
N VAL A 135 3.77 -1.32 -5.89
CA VAL A 135 2.86 -1.10 -4.77
C VAL A 135 3.06 0.29 -4.16
N TYR A 136 2.08 0.74 -3.39
CA TYR A 136 2.22 1.92 -2.53
C TYR A 136 2.16 1.48 -1.07
N ILE A 137 3.07 1.98 -0.24
CA ILE A 137 3.14 1.63 1.18
C ILE A 137 2.99 2.89 2.02
N THR A 138 2.12 2.84 3.02
CA THR A 138 1.94 3.90 4.00
C THR A 138 1.57 3.32 5.36
N ASN A 139 1.25 4.17 6.34
CA ASN A 139 0.82 3.82 7.68
C ASN A 139 -0.43 4.60 8.08
N ILE A 140 -1.11 4.18 9.15
CA ILE A 140 -2.22 4.95 9.74
C ILE A 140 -1.73 6.33 10.20
N VAL A 141 -0.75 6.36 11.11
CA VAL A 141 -0.11 7.61 11.53
C VAL A 141 1.14 7.88 10.69
N LYS A 142 1.43 9.16 10.43
CA LYS A 142 2.55 9.58 9.57
C LYS A 142 3.79 10.06 10.33
N CYS A 143 3.74 10.01 11.65
CA CYS A 143 4.82 10.45 12.55
C CYS A 143 5.11 9.32 13.53
N ARG A 144 6.38 9.12 13.90
CA ARG A 144 6.80 8.07 14.83
C ARG A 144 6.24 8.32 16.23
N PRO A 145 5.49 7.37 16.82
CA PRO A 145 5.14 7.45 18.23
C PRO A 145 6.37 7.32 19.14
N PRO A 146 6.42 8.06 20.28
CA PRO A 146 7.52 7.95 21.24
C PRO A 146 7.79 6.49 21.63
N GLN A 147 9.06 6.08 21.58
CA GLN A 147 9.48 4.71 21.90
C GLN A 147 8.77 3.61 21.09
N ASN A 148 8.22 3.94 19.91
CA ASN A 148 7.44 3.03 19.07
C ASN A 148 6.22 2.42 19.81
N ARG A 149 5.61 3.17 20.74
CA ARG A 149 4.31 2.78 21.31
C ARG A 149 3.23 2.72 20.22
N LYS A 150 2.12 2.06 20.52
CA LYS A 150 0.93 2.19 19.66
C LYS A 150 0.46 3.65 19.61
N PRO A 151 0.00 4.13 18.44
CA PRO A 151 -0.63 5.44 18.34
C PRO A 151 -1.92 5.48 19.16
N LEU A 152 -2.20 6.64 19.75
CA LEU A 152 -3.40 6.90 20.52
C LEU A 152 -4.61 7.13 19.59
N PRO A 153 -5.84 6.94 20.08
CA PRO A 153 -7.04 7.11 19.26
C PRO A 153 -7.18 8.49 18.60
N ASP A 154 -6.80 9.56 19.30
CA ASP A 154 -6.80 10.93 18.79
C ASP A 154 -5.72 11.16 17.73
N GLU A 155 -4.54 10.55 17.90
CA GLU A 155 -3.46 10.58 16.89
C GLU A 155 -3.89 9.85 15.60
N ILE A 156 -4.57 8.72 15.73
CA ILE A 156 -5.17 7.98 14.61
C ILE A 156 -6.23 8.84 13.94
N ALA A 157 -7.18 9.39 14.71
CA ALA A 157 -8.28 10.19 14.19
C ALA A 157 -7.79 11.43 13.42
N ALA A 158 -6.71 12.06 13.89
CA ALA A 158 -6.11 13.20 13.21
C ALA A 158 -5.33 12.84 11.93
N CYS A 159 -4.74 11.65 11.86
CA CYS A 159 -3.92 11.23 10.70
C CYS A 159 -4.69 10.46 9.62
N ILE A 160 -5.77 9.74 9.98
CA ILE A 160 -6.51 8.89 9.04
C ILE A 160 -7.10 9.66 7.83
N PRO A 161 -7.47 10.96 7.92
CA PRO A 161 -7.84 11.77 6.76
C PRO A 161 -6.82 11.71 5.61
N TYR A 162 -5.52 11.71 5.92
CA TYR A 162 -4.49 11.61 4.89
C TYR A 162 -4.50 10.27 4.17
N LEU A 163 -4.76 9.17 4.90
CA LEU A 163 -4.90 7.85 4.27
C LEU A 163 -6.10 7.80 3.34
N HIS A 164 -7.24 8.39 3.73
CA HIS A 164 -8.41 8.46 2.86
C HIS A 164 -8.07 9.18 1.56
N ARG A 165 -7.44 10.35 1.65
CA ARG A 165 -7.04 11.11 0.45
C ARG A 165 -6.05 10.36 -0.42
N GLN A 166 -5.07 9.66 0.18
CA GLN A 166 -4.14 8.80 -0.56
C GLN A 166 -4.89 7.70 -1.33
N LEU A 167 -5.85 7.02 -0.70
CA LEU A 167 -6.63 5.95 -1.33
C LEU A 167 -7.55 6.48 -2.43
N GLU A 168 -8.15 7.66 -2.25
CA GLU A 168 -8.96 8.33 -3.28
C GLU A 168 -8.16 8.67 -4.53
N ILE A 169 -6.91 9.13 -4.36
CA ILE A 169 -6.00 9.45 -5.48
C ILE A 169 -5.51 8.16 -6.16
N ILE A 170 -5.13 7.14 -5.40
CA ILE A 170 -4.53 5.91 -5.94
C ILE A 170 -5.58 5.00 -6.58
N GLN A 171 -6.79 4.94 -6.01
CA GLN A 171 -7.86 4.00 -6.38
C GLN A 171 -7.36 2.55 -6.54
N PRO A 172 -6.76 1.95 -5.49
CA PRO A 172 -6.17 0.63 -5.59
C PRO A 172 -7.23 -0.46 -5.79
N LYS A 173 -6.83 -1.59 -6.39
CA LYS A 173 -7.68 -2.78 -6.50
C LYS A 173 -7.82 -3.52 -5.16
N VAL A 174 -6.78 -3.50 -4.33
CA VAL A 174 -6.74 -4.23 -3.05
C VAL A 174 -5.94 -3.45 -2.02
N ILE A 175 -6.37 -3.51 -0.76
CA ILE A 175 -5.66 -3.01 0.41
C ILE A 175 -5.20 -4.19 1.27
N LEU A 176 -3.95 -4.16 1.74
CA LEU A 176 -3.44 -5.07 2.75
C LEU A 176 -3.14 -4.31 4.05
N ALA A 177 -3.95 -4.52 5.08
CA ALA A 177 -3.74 -3.96 6.41
C ALA A 177 -2.78 -4.85 7.23
N LEU A 178 -1.68 -4.26 7.66
CA LEU A 178 -0.59 -4.93 8.36
C LEU A 178 -0.72 -4.74 9.89
N GLY A 179 -1.22 -5.76 10.58
CA GLY A 179 -1.34 -5.78 12.04
C GLY A 179 -2.67 -5.23 12.58
N SER A 180 -2.86 -5.38 13.89
CA SER A 180 -4.14 -5.08 14.54
C SER A 180 -4.47 -3.59 14.49
N THR A 181 -3.49 -2.71 14.74
CA THR A 181 -3.75 -1.27 14.77
C THR A 181 -4.21 -0.73 13.42
N ALA A 182 -3.58 -1.17 12.31
CA ALA A 182 -4.04 -0.81 10.97
C ALA A 182 -5.45 -1.34 10.68
N ALA A 183 -5.69 -2.61 11.01
CA ALA A 183 -6.99 -3.24 10.80
C ALA A 183 -8.11 -2.57 11.63
N GLU A 184 -7.89 -2.35 12.92
CA GLU A 184 -8.87 -1.71 13.83
C GLU A 184 -9.16 -0.27 13.40
N ALA A 185 -8.14 0.50 13.02
CA ALA A 185 -8.30 1.88 12.57
C ALA A 185 -9.11 1.98 11.28
N MET A 186 -8.84 1.12 10.28
CA MET A 186 -9.57 1.12 9.02
C MET A 186 -10.96 0.48 9.17
N LEU A 187 -11.10 -0.56 9.99
CA LEU A 187 -12.37 -1.28 10.10
C LEU A 187 -13.32 -0.71 11.17
N GLY A 188 -12.89 0.27 11.96
CA GLY A 188 -13.71 0.90 12.99
C GLY A 188 -14.18 -0.07 14.08
N VAL A 189 -13.42 -1.15 14.32
CA VAL A 189 -13.78 -2.21 15.29
C VAL A 189 -12.61 -2.54 16.19
N ARG A 190 -12.90 -2.99 17.42
CA ARG A 190 -11.93 -3.63 18.32
C ARG A 190 -12.17 -5.13 18.34
N LYS A 191 -11.45 -5.86 17.49
CA LYS A 191 -11.52 -7.34 17.40
C LYS A 191 -10.12 -7.91 17.35
N SER A 192 -9.96 -9.17 17.75
CA SER A 192 -8.66 -9.83 17.64
C SER A 192 -8.26 -9.98 16.17
N LEU A 193 -6.95 -10.03 15.91
CA LEU A 193 -6.45 -10.20 14.54
C LEU A 193 -6.94 -11.51 13.91
N GLY A 194 -7.11 -12.57 14.73
CA GLY A 194 -7.64 -13.85 14.25
C GLY A 194 -9.08 -13.76 13.73
N GLU A 195 -9.90 -12.88 14.31
CA GLU A 195 -11.30 -12.67 13.87
C GLU A 195 -11.43 -11.84 12.59
N LEU A 196 -10.43 -11.00 12.30
CA LEU A 196 -10.38 -10.12 11.13
C LEU A 196 -9.65 -10.77 9.94
N ARG A 197 -8.74 -11.71 10.21
CA ARG A 197 -8.09 -12.51 9.16
C ARG A 197 -9.06 -13.54 8.57
N ASN A 198 -8.66 -14.18 7.46
CA ASN A 198 -9.46 -15.17 6.73
C ASN A 198 -10.82 -14.65 6.24
N LYS A 199 -10.90 -13.35 5.93
CA LYS A 199 -12.07 -12.65 5.38
C LYS A 199 -11.59 -11.65 4.35
N VAL A 200 -12.46 -11.31 3.41
CA VAL A 200 -12.25 -10.14 2.53
C VAL A 200 -13.21 -9.04 2.97
N HIS A 201 -12.67 -8.04 3.66
CA HIS A 201 -13.41 -6.85 4.04
C HIS A 201 -13.56 -5.91 2.84
N THR A 202 -14.39 -4.88 3.00
CA THR A 202 -14.53 -3.81 2.02
C THR A 202 -14.34 -2.48 2.73
N TYR A 203 -13.53 -1.59 2.15
CA TYR A 203 -13.24 -0.26 2.68
C TYR A 203 -13.38 0.75 1.54
N ASN A 204 -14.42 1.59 1.58
CA ASN A 204 -14.82 2.49 0.50
C ASN A 204 -14.96 1.76 -0.85
N GLY A 205 -15.66 0.63 -0.86
CA GLY A 205 -15.76 -0.24 -2.04
C GLY A 205 -14.49 -1.03 -2.42
N ILE A 206 -13.34 -0.80 -1.77
CA ILE A 206 -12.08 -1.48 -2.08
C ILE A 206 -11.93 -2.75 -1.22
N PRO A 207 -11.63 -3.93 -1.81
CA PRO A 207 -11.27 -5.13 -1.06
C PRO A 207 -10.10 -4.90 -0.08
N LEU A 208 -10.30 -5.26 1.19
CA LEU A 208 -9.31 -5.15 2.26
C LEU A 208 -9.05 -6.51 2.89
N VAL A 209 -7.78 -6.93 2.89
CA VAL A 209 -7.30 -8.13 3.58
C VAL A 209 -6.47 -7.71 4.78
N VAL A 210 -6.67 -8.39 5.91
CA VAL A 210 -5.90 -8.18 7.14
C VAL A 210 -4.84 -9.27 7.26
N THR A 211 -3.63 -8.92 7.70
CA THR A 211 -2.58 -9.90 8.04
C THR A 211 -1.75 -9.45 9.26
N TYR A 212 -0.79 -10.27 9.68
CA TYR A 212 0.17 -9.91 10.73
C TYR A 212 1.14 -8.83 10.27
N HIS A 213 1.50 -7.93 11.18
CA HIS A 213 2.54 -6.95 10.92
C HIS A 213 3.90 -7.65 10.77
N PRO A 214 4.76 -7.28 9.80
CA PRO A 214 6.07 -7.92 9.60
C PRO A 214 6.97 -7.92 10.86
N ALA A 215 6.96 -6.84 11.64
CA ALA A 215 7.69 -6.80 12.92
C ALA A 215 7.24 -7.89 13.92
N ALA A 216 5.97 -8.31 13.86
CA ALA A 216 5.43 -9.37 14.71
C ALA A 216 5.92 -10.75 14.27
N LEU A 217 6.07 -10.97 12.96
CA LEU A 217 6.63 -12.19 12.37
C LEU A 217 8.09 -12.41 12.71
N LEU A 218 8.87 -11.32 12.88
CA LEU A 218 10.26 -11.40 13.34
C LEU A 218 10.37 -12.00 14.74
N ARG A 219 9.35 -11.80 15.59
CA ARG A 219 9.30 -12.32 16.97
C ARG A 219 8.59 -13.66 17.08
N ASN A 220 7.67 -13.97 16.16
CA ASN A 220 6.87 -15.18 16.20
C ASN A 220 6.79 -15.87 14.83
N PRO A 221 7.66 -16.87 14.58
CA PRO A 221 7.69 -17.61 13.32
C PRO A 221 6.40 -18.36 12.98
N ASN A 222 5.60 -18.75 13.98
CA ASN A 222 4.35 -19.51 13.77
C ASN A 222 3.30 -18.72 12.98
N TRP A 223 3.44 -17.39 12.91
CA TRP A 223 2.54 -16.53 12.14
C TRP A 223 2.92 -16.41 10.66
N LYS A 224 4.08 -16.93 10.23
CA LYS A 224 4.50 -16.89 8.82
C LYS A 224 3.55 -17.65 7.89
N LYS A 225 3.12 -18.86 8.27
CA LYS A 225 2.18 -19.66 7.45
C LYS A 225 0.81 -18.99 7.32
N PRO A 226 0.19 -18.51 8.41
CA PRO A 226 -1.01 -17.69 8.31
C PRO A 226 -0.84 -16.44 7.43
N THR A 227 0.26 -15.68 7.56
CA THR A 227 0.54 -14.55 6.67
C THR A 227 0.67 -14.98 5.21
N TRP A 228 1.34 -16.10 4.95
CA TRP A 228 1.46 -16.66 3.61
C TRP A 228 0.11 -16.96 2.97
N ASP A 229 -0.88 -17.41 3.76
CA ASP A 229 -2.25 -17.61 3.27
C ASP A 229 -2.92 -16.27 2.92
N ASP A 230 -2.81 -15.27 3.79
CA ASP A 230 -3.41 -13.94 3.58
C ASP A 230 -2.88 -13.25 2.32
N VAL A 231 -1.55 -13.25 2.11
CA VAL A 231 -0.95 -12.55 0.96
C VAL A 231 -1.22 -13.26 -0.36
N ARG A 232 -1.46 -14.57 -0.33
CA ARG A 232 -1.94 -15.30 -1.51
C ARG A 232 -3.40 -14.98 -1.84
N ILE A 233 -4.23 -14.66 -0.85
CA ILE A 233 -5.58 -14.12 -1.10
C ILE A 233 -5.47 -12.75 -1.76
N VAL A 234 -4.59 -11.87 -1.27
CA VAL A 234 -4.31 -10.58 -1.92
C VAL A 234 -3.88 -10.77 -3.37
N ARG A 235 -2.97 -11.71 -3.64
CA ARG A 235 -2.50 -11.98 -5.01
C ARG A 235 -3.62 -12.46 -5.93
N GLN A 236 -4.48 -13.37 -5.46
CA GLN A 236 -5.67 -13.80 -6.22
C GLN A 236 -6.64 -12.65 -6.50
N LEU A 237 -6.82 -11.71 -5.55
CA LEU A 237 -7.67 -10.52 -5.75
C LEU A 237 -7.05 -9.57 -6.77
N LEU A 238 -5.72 -9.44 -6.79
CA LEU A 238 -5.02 -8.65 -7.81
C LEU A 238 -5.16 -9.24 -9.21
N ASP A 239 -5.30 -10.55 -9.36
CA ASP A 239 -5.46 -11.20 -10.67
C ASP A 239 -6.88 -11.08 -11.24
N ARG A 240 -7.85 -10.59 -10.45
CA ARG A 240 -9.21 -10.29 -10.89
C ARG A 240 -9.34 -8.93 -11.59
#